data_AF-A0A9E2Z8Z7-F1
#
_entry.id   AF-A0A9E2Z8Z7-F1
#
_cell.length_a   1.000
_cell.length_b   1.000
_cell.length_c   1.000
_cell.angle_alpha   90.00
_cell.angle_beta   90.00
_cell.angle_gamma   90.00
#
_symmetry.space_group_name_H-M   'P 1'
#
loop_
_entity.id
_entity.type
_entity.pdbx_description
1 polymer ?
#
loop_
_entity_poly.entity_id
_entity_poly.type
_entity_poly.pdbx_seq_one_letter_code
_entity_poly.pdbx_strand_id
1 'polypeptide(L)'
;EPYITQAEEQVGAVPTFKIVTGATADIPISGYIASDKFIQTHSAAVAAFQRAMSKGQKAATDITALASVLPALGVADSQKASLFKLGTFPTSVDATRLQRVATLMQAYHCIPQQVDVRAMILPGPSGS
;
A
#
# COMPACT_ATOMS: atom_id res chain seq x y z
N GLU A 1 7.49 -2.36 8.83
CA GLU A 1 8.96 -2.31 8.73
C GLU A 1 9.43 -0.88 8.50
N PRO A 2 10.63 -0.50 8.95
CA PRO A 2 11.64 -1.33 9.64
C PRO A 2 11.39 -1.51 11.15
N TYR A 3 10.42 -0.77 11.70
CA TYR A 3 10.29 -0.61 13.15
C TYR A 3 9.90 -1.88 13.92
N ILE A 4 9.22 -2.84 13.28
CA ILE A 4 8.83 -4.10 13.95
C ILE A 4 10.07 -4.96 14.13
N THR A 5 10.81 -5.25 13.05
CA THR A 5 12.09 -5.97 13.14
C THR A 5 13.07 -5.28 14.09
N GLN A 6 13.16 -3.95 14.03
CA GLN A 6 14.04 -3.19 14.93
C GLN A 6 13.67 -3.38 16.41
N ALA A 7 12.39 -3.38 16.76
CA ALA A 7 11.95 -3.59 18.14
C ALA A 7 12.23 -5.03 18.63
N GLU A 8 12.05 -6.02 17.75
CA GLU A 8 12.40 -7.43 18.03
C GLU A 8 13.91 -7.55 18.31
N GLU A 9 14.76 -6.91 17.50
CA GLU A 9 16.23 -6.95 17.64
C GLU A 9 16.77 -6.15 18.84
N GLN A 10 16.30 -4.92 19.04
CA GLN A 10 16.93 -3.98 19.97
C GLN A 10 16.47 -4.13 21.41
N VAL A 11 15.19 -4.48 21.62
CA VAL A 11 14.59 -4.55 22.96
C VAL A 11 13.96 -5.92 23.24
N GLY A 12 14.14 -6.89 22.34
CA GLY A 12 13.56 -8.23 22.50
C GLY A 12 12.04 -8.22 22.48
N ALA A 13 11.41 -7.24 21.82
CA ALA A 13 9.97 -7.18 21.73
C ALA A 13 9.44 -8.45 21.05
N VAL A 14 8.33 -9.00 21.56
CA VAL A 14 7.70 -10.19 21.00
C VAL A 14 6.33 -9.79 20.46
N PRO A 15 5.99 -10.12 19.21
CA PRO A 15 4.67 -9.82 18.67
C PRO A 15 3.58 -10.59 19.43
N THR A 16 2.61 -9.87 20.00
CA THR A 16 1.50 -10.45 20.76
C THR A 16 0.31 -10.82 19.89
N PHE A 17 0.07 -10.07 18.81
CA PHE A 17 -1.03 -10.29 17.88
C PHE A 17 -0.69 -9.79 16.48
N LYS A 18 -1.18 -10.49 15.44
CA LYS A 18 -1.05 -10.07 14.04
C LYS A 18 -2.25 -9.22 13.63
N ILE A 19 -2.05 -7.91 13.48
CA ILE A 19 -3.14 -6.94 13.22
C ILE A 19 -3.77 -7.00 11.82
N VAL A 20 -3.14 -7.71 10.88
CA VAL A 20 -3.61 -7.88 9.48
C VAL A 20 -3.97 -9.35 9.23
N THR A 21 -4.93 -9.87 9.98
CA THR A 21 -5.40 -11.25 9.89
C THR A 21 -6.89 -11.37 10.18
N GLY A 22 -7.50 -12.52 9.88
CA GLY A 22 -8.93 -12.74 10.08
C GLY A 22 -9.76 -11.67 9.38
N ALA A 23 -10.59 -10.95 10.14
CA ALA A 23 -11.48 -9.91 9.62
C ALA A 23 -10.74 -8.70 9.00
N THR A 24 -9.48 -8.48 9.36
CA THR A 24 -8.64 -7.39 8.81
C THR A 24 -7.59 -7.88 7.82
N ALA A 25 -7.66 -9.15 7.40
CA ALA A 25 -6.80 -9.66 6.35
C ALA A 25 -6.97 -8.82 5.07
N ASP A 26 -5.84 -8.49 4.44
CA ASP A 26 -5.76 -7.68 3.21
C ASP A 26 -6.50 -6.34 3.27
N ILE A 27 -6.67 -5.75 4.47
CA ILE A 27 -7.22 -4.41 4.58
C ILE A 27 -6.29 -3.40 3.87
N PRO A 28 -6.81 -2.52 2.99
CA PRO A 28 -5.99 -1.50 2.37
C PRO A 28 -5.36 -0.58 3.42
N ILE A 29 -4.03 -0.50 3.42
CA ILE A 29 -3.26 0.32 4.39
C ILE A 29 -2.85 1.65 3.76
N SER A 30 -2.35 1.61 2.52
CA SER A 30 -1.77 2.76 1.83
C SER A 30 -2.17 2.77 0.36
N GLY A 31 -2.15 3.95 -0.23
CA GLY A 31 -2.42 4.16 -1.65
C GLY A 31 -1.91 5.52 -2.12
N TYR A 32 -2.12 5.79 -3.40
CA TYR A 32 -1.77 7.07 -4.02
C TYR A 32 -3.04 7.85 -4.35
N ILE A 33 -3.02 9.14 -4.06
CA ILE A 33 -4.12 10.06 -4.36
C ILE A 33 -3.56 11.30 -5.04
N ALA A 34 -4.37 11.93 -5.88
CA ALA A 34 -4.08 13.22 -6.49
C ALA A 34 -5.39 14.02 -6.56
N SER A 35 -5.29 15.35 -6.62
CA SER A 35 -6.46 16.19 -6.83
C SER A 35 -6.97 16.09 -8.27
N ASP A 36 -8.27 16.30 -8.47
CA ASP A 36 -8.89 16.31 -9.81
C ASP A 36 -8.19 17.30 -10.74
N LYS A 37 -7.84 18.49 -10.23
CA LYS A 37 -7.10 19.50 -10.99
C LYS A 37 -5.77 18.96 -11.51
N PHE A 38 -5.02 18.24 -10.67
CA PHE A 38 -3.74 17.65 -11.09
C PHE A 38 -3.96 16.57 -12.14
N ILE A 39 -4.95 15.69 -11.93
CA ILE A 39 -5.28 14.61 -12.85
C ILE A 39 -5.67 15.15 -14.23
N GLN A 40 -6.53 16.17 -14.27
CA GLN A 40 -6.98 16.79 -15.52
C GLN A 40 -5.87 17.55 -16.24
N THR A 41 -5.02 18.26 -15.49
CA THR A 41 -3.93 19.08 -16.07
C THR A 41 -2.75 18.22 -16.55
N HIS A 42 -2.51 17.07 -15.90
CA HIS A 42 -1.32 16.24 -16.12
C HIS A 42 -1.68 14.78 -16.48
N SER A 43 -2.74 14.57 -17.26
CA SER A 43 -3.27 13.25 -17.60
C SER A 43 -2.23 12.28 -18.17
N ALA A 44 -1.33 12.77 -19.04
CA ALA A 44 -0.25 11.96 -19.61
C ALA A 44 0.77 11.51 -18.54
N ALA A 45 1.12 12.38 -17.59
CA ALA A 45 2.03 12.05 -16.49
C ALA A 45 1.38 11.06 -15.52
N VAL A 46 0.09 11.23 -15.23
CA VAL A 46 -0.70 10.32 -14.38
C VAL A 46 -0.77 8.94 -15.00
N ALA A 47 -1.05 8.84 -16.30
CA ALA A 47 -1.07 7.56 -17.02
C ALA A 47 0.32 6.90 -17.04
N ALA A 48 1.40 7.68 -17.23
CA ALA A 48 2.76 7.18 -17.15
C ALA A 48 3.11 6.66 -15.75
N PHE A 49 2.69 7.37 -14.71
CA PHE A 49 2.84 6.96 -13.31
C PHE A 49 2.09 5.65 -13.04
N GLN A 50 0.83 5.52 -13.44
CA GLN A 50 0.05 4.29 -13.27
C GLN A 50 0.74 3.08 -13.96
N ARG A 51 1.27 3.26 -15.17
CA ARG A 51 2.05 2.20 -15.86
C ARG A 51 3.33 1.83 -15.11
N ALA A 52 4.08 2.82 -14.61
CA ALA A 52 5.30 2.59 -13.85
C ALA A 52 5.01 1.86 -12.54
N MET A 53 3.96 2.28 -11.82
CA MET A 53 3.52 1.63 -10.58
C MET A 53 3.11 0.18 -10.80
N SER A 54 2.32 -0.11 -11.85
CA SER A 54 1.93 -1.48 -12.18
C SER A 54 3.15 -2.38 -12.41
N LYS A 55 4.18 -1.90 -13.12
CA LYS A 55 5.45 -2.62 -13.31
C LYS A 55 6.18 -2.83 -11.98
N GLY A 56 6.31 -1.80 -11.16
CA GLY A 56 6.97 -1.88 -9.85
C GLY A 56 6.27 -2.82 -8.88
N GLN A 57 4.94 -2.74 -8.79
CA GLN A 57 4.11 -3.63 -7.98
C GLN A 57 4.22 -5.09 -8.42
N LYS A 58 4.26 -5.34 -9.74
CA LYS A 58 4.52 -6.67 -10.27
C LYS A 58 5.93 -7.16 -9.94
N ALA A 59 6.95 -6.30 -10.01
CA ALA A 59 8.30 -6.67 -9.61
C ALA A 59 8.40 -6.96 -8.10
N ALA A 60 7.64 -6.24 -7.28
CA ALA A 60 7.61 -6.41 -5.83
C ALA A 60 6.96 -7.73 -5.35
N THR A 61 6.42 -8.56 -6.26
CA THR A 61 6.03 -9.94 -5.91
C THR A 61 7.25 -10.85 -5.72
N ASP A 62 8.41 -10.46 -6.25
CA ASP A 62 9.70 -11.09 -5.95
C ASP A 62 10.31 -10.42 -4.72
N ILE A 63 10.34 -11.15 -3.61
CA ILE A 63 10.87 -10.67 -2.35
C ILE A 63 12.38 -10.38 -2.40
N THR A 64 13.11 -11.07 -3.29
CA THR A 64 14.55 -10.82 -3.49
C THR A 64 14.77 -9.49 -4.20
N ALA A 65 13.98 -9.23 -5.25
CA ALA A 65 13.99 -7.94 -5.93
C ALA A 65 13.63 -6.80 -4.97
N LEU A 66 12.62 -7.00 -4.13
CA LEU A 66 12.19 -6.02 -3.14
C LEU A 66 13.26 -5.79 -2.06
N ALA A 67 13.88 -6.84 -1.52
CA ALA A 67 14.95 -6.72 -0.54
C ALA A 67 16.17 -5.97 -1.11
N SER A 68 16.46 -6.12 -2.41
CA SER A 68 17.61 -5.47 -3.04
C SER A 68 17.52 -3.94 -3.11
N VAL A 69 16.31 -3.37 -3.10
CA VAL A 69 16.11 -1.91 -3.22
C VAL A 69 16.00 -1.19 -1.86
N LEU A 70 15.73 -1.91 -0.78
CA LEU A 70 15.56 -1.33 0.56
C LEU A 70 16.81 -0.59 1.11
N PRO A 71 18.05 -1.05 0.85
CA PRO A 71 19.25 -0.31 1.26
C PRO A 71 19.38 1.06 0.60
N ALA A 72 19.04 1.16 -0.69
CA ALA A 72 19.08 2.43 -1.41
C ALA A 72 18.06 3.45 -0.88
N LEU A 73 16.99 2.97 -0.23
CA LEU A 73 15.98 3.80 0.42
C LEU A 73 16.33 4.16 1.87
N GLY A 74 17.48 3.71 2.38
CA GLY A 74 17.90 3.94 3.76
C GLY A 74 17.04 3.21 4.81
N VAL A 75 16.30 2.17 4.40
CA VAL A 75 15.35 1.47 5.27
C VAL A 75 16.04 0.36 6.08
N ALA A 76 16.96 -0.39 5.46
CA ALA A 76 17.73 -1.47 6.09
C ALA A 76 18.92 -1.89 5.21
N ASP A 77 19.95 -2.50 5.81
CA ASP A 77 20.94 -3.26 5.04
C ASP A 77 20.32 -4.54 4.43
N SER A 78 21.05 -5.20 3.51
CA SER A 78 20.54 -6.37 2.79
C SER A 78 20.24 -7.57 3.69
N GLN A 79 20.95 -7.73 4.81
CA GLN A 79 20.68 -8.81 5.77
C GLN A 79 19.38 -8.55 6.52
N LYS A 80 19.16 -7.32 7.01
CA LYS A 80 17.92 -6.93 7.71
C LYS A 80 16.71 -6.91 6.79
N ALA A 81 16.89 -6.53 5.53
CA ALA A 81 15.83 -6.54 4.52
C ALA A 81 15.20 -7.94 4.35
N SER A 82 15.97 -9.01 4.53
CA SER A 82 15.47 -10.39 4.45
C SER A 82 14.57 -10.81 5.61
N LEU A 83 14.64 -10.10 6.74
CA LEU A 83 13.85 -10.36 7.95
C LEU A 83 12.49 -9.64 7.94
N PHE A 84 12.28 -8.77 6.97
CA PHE A 84 11.10 -7.93 6.90
C PHE A 84 9.84 -8.72 6.55
N LYS A 85 8.79 -8.50 7.33
CA LYS A 85 7.44 -9.03 7.11
C LYS A 85 6.72 -8.14 6.11
N LEU A 86 7.19 -8.15 4.86
CA LEU A 86 6.68 -7.30 3.79
C LEU A 86 5.27 -7.73 3.36
N GLY A 87 4.41 -6.74 3.12
CA GLY A 87 3.05 -6.94 2.63
C GLY A 87 3.00 -7.26 1.14
N THR A 88 1.78 -7.32 0.60
CA THR A 88 1.55 -7.48 -0.84
C THR A 88 1.42 -6.12 -1.54
N PHE A 89 1.77 -6.09 -2.81
CA PHE A 89 1.72 -4.89 -3.66
C PHE A 89 0.77 -5.16 -4.84
N PRO A 90 -0.56 -5.03 -4.66
CA PRO A 90 -1.53 -5.38 -5.69
C PRO A 90 -1.46 -4.41 -6.88
N THR A 91 -1.59 -4.92 -8.10
CA THR A 91 -1.52 -4.13 -9.35
C THR A 91 -2.86 -3.50 -9.76
N SER A 92 -3.91 -3.72 -8.97
CA SER A 92 -5.25 -3.17 -9.22
C SER A 92 -5.91 -2.72 -7.93
N VAL A 93 -6.84 -1.78 -8.04
CA VAL A 93 -7.64 -1.27 -6.93
C VAL A 93 -8.94 -2.06 -6.85
N ASP A 94 -9.19 -2.69 -5.70
CA ASP A 94 -10.47 -3.34 -5.39
C ASP A 94 -11.36 -2.36 -4.63
N ALA A 95 -12.38 -1.83 -5.32
CA ALA A 95 -13.32 -0.88 -4.73
C ALA A 95 -14.09 -1.45 -3.53
N THR A 96 -14.36 -2.75 -3.51
CA THR A 96 -15.08 -3.40 -2.39
C THR A 96 -14.19 -3.43 -1.14
N ARG A 97 -12.91 -3.77 -1.31
CA ARG A 97 -11.93 -3.72 -0.21
C ARG A 97 -11.71 -2.30 0.29
N LEU A 98 -11.66 -1.31 -0.60
CA LEU A 98 -11.52 0.10 -0.20
C LEU A 98 -12.79 0.61 0.51
N GLN A 99 -13.97 0.21 0.06
CA GLN A 99 -15.23 0.63 0.69
C GLN A 99 -15.32 0.15 2.13
N ARG A 100 -14.79 -1.04 2.45
CA ARG A 100 -14.71 -1.55 3.82
C ARG A 100 -13.95 -0.60 4.74
N VAL A 101 -12.87 0.03 4.27
CA VAL A 101 -12.11 1.03 5.05
C VAL A 101 -12.98 2.25 5.35
N ALA A 102 -13.63 2.82 4.33
CA ALA A 102 -14.53 3.96 4.50
C ALA A 102 -15.70 3.65 5.44
N THR A 103 -16.29 2.45 5.32
CA THR A 103 -17.35 1.98 6.24
C THR A 103 -16.85 1.89 7.68
N LEU A 104 -15.63 1.36 7.91
CA LEU A 104 -15.03 1.32 9.25
C LEU A 104 -14.77 2.73 9.79
N MET A 105 -14.22 3.63 8.97
CA MET A 105 -13.99 5.02 9.36
C MET A 105 -15.30 5.71 9.77
N GLN A 106 -16.41 5.42 9.09
CA GLN A 106 -17.71 5.95 9.47
C GLN A 106 -18.22 5.32 10.78
N ALA A 107 -18.14 3.99 10.91
CA ALA A 107 -18.60 3.27 12.09
C ALA A 107 -17.86 3.69 13.38
N TYR A 108 -16.59 4.08 13.26
CA TYR A 108 -15.78 4.60 14.36
C TYR A 108 -15.73 6.13 14.42
N HIS A 109 -16.61 6.83 13.71
CA HIS A 109 -16.75 8.29 13.74
C HIS A 109 -15.50 9.09 13.27
N CYS A 110 -14.60 8.47 12.51
CA CYS A 110 -13.47 9.15 11.87
C CYS A 110 -13.93 10.04 10.69
N ILE A 111 -15.04 9.69 10.04
CA ILE A 111 -15.69 10.50 9.00
C ILE A 111 -17.17 10.67 9.32
N PRO A 112 -17.75 11.85 9.05
CA PRO A 112 -19.12 12.16 9.47
C PRO A 112 -20.19 11.49 8.58
N GLN A 113 -19.83 11.12 7.35
CA GLN A 113 -20.77 10.60 6.35
C GLN A 113 -20.14 9.47 5.56
N GLN A 114 -21.00 8.63 5.00
CA GLN A 114 -20.57 7.56 4.12
C GLN A 114 -20.00 8.17 2.83
N VAL A 115 -18.86 7.65 2.41
CA VAL A 115 -18.21 8.00 1.15
C VAL A 115 -18.41 6.85 0.18
N ASP A 116 -18.88 7.15 -1.03
CA ASP A 116 -18.82 6.20 -2.15
C ASP A 116 -17.41 6.21 -2.75
N VAL A 117 -16.61 5.22 -2.37
CA VAL A 117 -15.21 5.17 -2.81
C VAL A 117 -15.09 4.89 -4.31
N ARG A 118 -16.10 4.31 -4.96
CA ARG A 118 -16.04 4.02 -6.41
C ARG A 118 -15.94 5.30 -7.22
N ALA A 119 -16.64 6.35 -6.79
CA ALA A 119 -16.58 7.66 -7.42
C ALA A 119 -15.20 8.34 -7.28
N MET A 120 -14.35 7.87 -6.36
CA MET A 120 -13.02 8.42 -6.10
C MET A 120 -11.90 7.64 -6.79
N ILE A 121 -12.20 6.51 -7.44
CA ILE A 121 -11.19 5.69 -8.10
C ILE A 121 -10.99 6.20 -9.52
N LEU A 122 -9.77 6.65 -9.80
CA LEU A 122 -9.33 6.89 -11.18
C LEU A 122 -9.05 5.54 -11.86
N PRO A 123 -9.72 5.21 -12.97
CA PRO A 123 -9.44 3.97 -13.70
C PRO A 123 -7.98 3.88 -14.13
N GLY A 124 -7.46 2.66 -14.21
CA GLY A 124 -6.16 2.42 -14.82
C GLY A 124 -6.14 2.89 -16.29
N PRO A 125 -4.97 3.22 -16.84
CA PRO A 125 -4.91 3.66 -18.23
C PRO A 125 -5.36 2.50 -19.12
N SER A 126 -6.35 2.74 -19.99
CA SER A 126 -6.75 1.78 -21.02
C SER A 126 -5.50 1.38 -21.81
N GLY A 127 -5.26 0.07 -21.94
CA GLY A 127 -4.01 -0.47 -22.47
C GLY A 127 -3.64 0.12 -23.83
N SER A 128 -2.35 0.43 -23.98
CA SER A 128 -1.67 0.62 -25.27
C SER A 128 -0.82 -0.60 -25.55
#